data_AF-B4NUJ0-F1
#
_entry.id   AF-B4NUJ0-F1
#
_cell.length_a   1.000
_cell.length_b   1.000
_cell.length_c   1.000
_cell.angle_alpha   90.00
_cell.angle_beta   90.00
_cell.angle_gamma   90.00
#
_symmetry.space_group_name_H-M   'P 1'
#
loop_
_entity.id
_entity.type
_entity.pdbx_description
1 polymer ?
#
loop_
_entity_poly.entity_id
_entity_poly.type
_entity_poly.pdbx_seq_one_letter_code
_entity_poly.pdbx_strand_id
1 'polypeptide(L)'
;MSIKIYLPLNYYYIKKPTNLYGQVQINEDNVVSYYVLEASDLEFSDKAINHEKGNLRFLGSILNEDFNADQNQFLKFNMRLCFTYNSSQANITLVYLGITPEYLKHIKVILYDKQMYVIDELYGLLKVLEGSPIGLKLNIHLNNFFLDCFKYHIELWSTFLDFIEPLVRQVFLAIGMIGCLGFTFQIALLVDLISVIGLHSHCFYIYTKVLYNVERRGLSVLWQVVRGNRYNILKGRTESHNYMNRQLYLATIFFSAILFLLPTTLVYYIVFAALKALTFATLSVFDFLRRKLMYLPIEVCIKRLLRGCHEINCIQIKDVSHHERAFLMHKQQKINVTVYKITTL
;
A
#
# COMPACT_ATOMS: atom_id res chain seq x y z
N MET A 1 -2.91 20.80 19.55
CA MET A 1 -3.61 21.15 18.31
C MET A 1 -2.75 20.72 17.13
N SER A 2 -3.29 19.91 16.20
CA SER A 2 -2.58 19.56 14.95
C SER A 2 -3.26 20.22 13.75
N ILE A 3 -2.48 20.54 12.72
CA ILE A 3 -2.96 21.18 11.50
C ILE A 3 -2.63 20.26 10.34
N LYS A 4 -3.68 19.82 9.63
CA LYS A 4 -3.58 19.00 8.43
C LYS A 4 -3.89 19.88 7.22
N ILE A 5 -3.04 19.86 6.22
CA ILE A 5 -3.23 20.59 4.97
C ILE A 5 -3.28 19.55 3.86
N TYR A 6 -4.46 19.39 3.28
CA TYR A 6 -4.69 18.51 2.14
C TYR A 6 -4.64 19.36 0.88
N LEU A 7 -3.46 19.38 0.23
CA LEU A 7 -3.20 20.08 -1.02
C LEU A 7 -2.97 19.04 -2.15
N PRO A 8 -3.75 19.05 -3.24
CA PRO A 8 -3.52 18.14 -4.36
C PRO A 8 -2.14 18.28 -5.01
N LEU A 9 -1.51 17.15 -5.36
CA LEU A 9 -0.16 17.05 -5.92
C LEU A 9 0.11 17.97 -7.11
N ASN A 10 -0.88 18.17 -7.98
CA ASN A 10 -0.77 19.08 -9.13
C ASN A 10 -0.27 20.47 -8.70
N TYR A 11 -0.73 20.98 -7.56
CA TYR A 11 -0.38 22.31 -7.07
C TYR A 11 1.01 22.39 -6.43
N TYR A 12 1.65 21.26 -6.08
CA TYR A 12 3.05 21.25 -5.63
C TYR A 12 4.06 21.47 -6.78
N TYR A 13 3.63 21.29 -8.04
CA TYR A 13 4.49 21.45 -9.22
C TYR A 13 4.08 22.64 -10.12
N ILE A 14 2.93 23.28 -9.84
CA ILE A 14 2.46 24.47 -10.55
C ILE A 14 3.24 25.69 -10.06
N LYS A 15 4.29 26.06 -10.82
CA LYS A 15 5.00 27.34 -10.69
C LYS A 15 4.19 28.48 -11.34
N LYS A 16 3.02 28.78 -10.78
CA LYS A 16 2.17 29.93 -11.14
C LYS A 16 1.60 30.61 -9.90
N PRO A 17 1.26 31.91 -9.97
CA PRO A 17 0.48 32.56 -8.93
C PRO A 17 -0.97 32.05 -8.99
N THR A 18 -1.45 31.46 -7.90
CA THR A 18 -2.74 30.72 -7.88
C THR A 18 -3.43 30.86 -6.53
N ASN A 19 -4.71 31.22 -6.52
CA ASN A 19 -5.56 31.30 -5.33
C ASN A 19 -6.13 29.93 -4.97
N LEU A 20 -6.13 29.57 -3.68
CA LEU A 20 -6.58 28.28 -3.15
C LEU A 20 -7.93 28.41 -2.44
N TYR A 21 -8.90 27.59 -2.82
CA TYR A 21 -10.27 27.56 -2.28
C TYR A 21 -10.61 26.16 -1.74
N GLY A 22 -11.51 26.10 -0.76
CA GLY A 22 -11.90 24.84 -0.16
C GLY A 22 -12.64 24.99 1.17
N GLN A 23 -12.48 24.00 2.05
CA GLN A 23 -13.19 23.95 3.33
C GLN A 23 -12.21 23.81 4.50
N VAL A 24 -12.53 24.47 5.62
CA VAL A 24 -11.85 24.29 6.90
C VAL A 24 -12.78 23.51 7.82
N GLN A 25 -12.30 22.39 8.35
CA GLN A 25 -12.99 21.61 9.37
C GLN A 25 -12.20 21.67 10.68
N ILE A 26 -12.90 21.95 11.78
CA ILE A 26 -12.33 21.96 13.14
C ILE A 26 -12.97 20.81 13.90
N ASN A 27 -12.17 19.81 14.27
CA ASN A 27 -12.62 18.67 15.06
C ASN A 27 -12.39 18.90 16.56
N GLU A 28 -13.20 18.24 17.39
CA GLU A 28 -13.25 18.38 18.85
C GLU A 28 -11.90 18.15 19.55
N ASP A 29 -11.05 17.26 19.00
CA ASP A 29 -9.68 16.98 19.46
C ASP A 29 -8.68 18.15 19.29
N ASN A 30 -9.15 19.37 18.99
CA ASN A 30 -8.35 20.49 18.53
C ASN A 30 -7.51 20.10 17.30
N VAL A 31 -8.17 19.72 16.21
CA VAL A 31 -7.51 19.46 14.91
C VAL A 31 -8.15 20.33 13.85
N VAL A 32 -7.32 21.09 13.12
CA VAL A 32 -7.78 21.92 11.99
C VAL A 32 -7.34 21.27 10.69
N SER A 33 -8.30 20.84 9.89
CA SER A 33 -8.08 20.29 8.55
C SER A 33 -8.44 21.34 7.51
N TYR A 34 -7.46 21.75 6.70
CA TYR A 34 -7.64 22.54 5.49
C TYR A 34 -7.75 21.59 4.30
N TYR A 35 -8.91 21.52 3.67
CA TYR A 35 -9.14 20.76 2.43
C TYR A 35 -9.12 21.73 1.25
N VAL A 36 -8.05 21.75 0.47
CA VAL A 36 -7.96 22.52 -0.78
C VAL A 36 -8.64 21.71 -1.89
N LEU A 37 -9.72 22.26 -2.44
CA LEU A 37 -10.61 21.56 -3.38
C LEU A 37 -10.59 22.17 -4.79
N GLU A 38 -10.41 23.48 -4.89
CA GLU A 38 -10.27 24.19 -6.15
C GLU A 38 -9.11 25.19 -6.05
N ALA A 39 -8.43 25.45 -7.16
CA ALA A 39 -7.51 26.58 -7.27
C ALA A 39 -7.73 27.32 -8.58
N SER A 40 -7.67 28.66 -8.56
CA SER A 40 -7.81 29.51 -9.74
C SER A 40 -6.53 30.32 -9.98
N ASP A 41 -6.19 30.58 -11.25
CA ASP A 41 -5.14 31.54 -11.58
C ASP A 41 -5.44 32.91 -10.90
N LEU A 42 -4.39 33.63 -10.51
CA LEU A 42 -4.49 34.82 -9.67
C LEU A 42 -4.61 36.09 -10.54
N GLU A 43 -5.85 36.53 -10.76
CA GLU A 43 -6.12 37.80 -11.43
C GLU A 43 -5.85 38.98 -10.49
N PHE A 44 -4.89 39.84 -10.88
CA PHE A 44 -4.62 41.10 -10.19
C PHE A 44 -5.69 42.15 -10.52
N SER A 45 -6.71 42.26 -9.67
CA SER A 45 -7.72 43.32 -9.72
C SER A 45 -7.90 43.94 -8.33
N ASP A 46 -7.94 45.26 -8.23
CA ASP A 46 -7.94 46.02 -6.97
C ASP A 46 -9.23 45.90 -6.11
N LYS A 47 -10.07 44.91 -6.37
CA LYS A 47 -11.30 44.64 -5.61
C LYS A 47 -11.05 43.57 -4.58
N ALA A 48 -11.35 43.88 -3.32
CA ALA A 48 -11.17 42.96 -2.19
C ALA A 48 -11.89 41.63 -2.45
N ILE A 49 -11.14 40.52 -2.39
CA ILE A 49 -11.59 39.19 -2.80
C ILE A 49 -12.54 38.57 -1.76
N ASN A 50 -13.78 39.06 -1.75
CA ASN A 50 -14.94 38.38 -1.15
C ASN A 50 -15.65 37.50 -2.20
N HIS A 51 -14.88 36.78 -3.03
CA HIS A 51 -15.44 35.83 -4.00
C HIS A 51 -15.70 34.48 -3.33
N GLU A 52 -16.91 34.32 -2.79
CA GLU A 52 -17.50 33.00 -2.52
C GLU A 52 -17.83 32.34 -3.86
N LYS A 53 -16.86 31.63 -4.44
CA LYS A 53 -17.02 30.90 -5.70
C LYS A 53 -17.74 29.56 -5.43
N GLY A 54 -19.05 29.66 -5.21
CA GLY A 54 -19.84 28.57 -4.61
C GLY A 54 -19.57 28.42 -3.11
N ASN A 55 -19.93 27.28 -2.52
CA ASN A 55 -19.80 27.01 -1.07
C ASN A 55 -18.33 26.83 -0.59
N LEU A 56 -17.35 27.34 -1.34
CA LEU A 56 -15.92 27.17 -1.06
C LEU A 56 -15.32 28.47 -0.52
N ARG A 57 -14.66 28.37 0.63
CA ARG A 57 -14.00 29.48 1.31
C ARG A 57 -12.59 29.67 0.74
N PHE A 58 -12.16 30.92 0.56
CA PHE A 58 -10.75 31.23 0.28
C PHE A 58 -9.85 30.78 1.44
N LEU A 59 -8.84 29.96 1.14
CA LEU A 59 -7.93 29.36 2.12
C LEU A 59 -6.52 29.96 2.09
N GLY A 60 -6.10 30.50 0.95
CA GLY A 60 -4.70 30.90 0.76
C GLY A 60 -4.30 31.13 -0.69
N SER A 61 -3.00 31.27 -0.93
CA SER A 61 -2.43 31.46 -2.27
C SER A 61 -1.04 30.84 -2.40
N ILE A 62 -0.70 30.47 -3.64
CA ILE A 62 0.65 30.15 -4.11
C ILE A 62 1.16 31.39 -4.86
N LEU A 63 2.37 31.84 -4.58
CA LEU A 63 3.00 33.05 -5.14
C LEU A 63 4.44 32.77 -5.58
N ASN A 64 4.98 33.58 -6.49
CA ASN A 64 6.42 33.57 -6.77
C ASN A 64 7.16 34.39 -5.70
N GLU A 65 8.27 33.86 -5.19
CA GLU A 65 9.18 34.58 -4.28
C GLU A 65 9.77 35.85 -4.91
N ASP A 66 9.91 35.88 -6.24
CA ASP A 66 10.40 37.07 -6.97
C ASP A 66 9.39 38.24 -7.00
N PHE A 67 8.13 38.04 -6.58
CA PHE A 67 7.05 39.05 -6.65
C PHE A 67 6.79 39.70 -5.29
N ASN A 68 7.31 40.93 -5.10
CA ASN A 68 7.00 41.82 -3.97
C ASN A 68 5.58 42.44 -4.03
N ALA A 69 4.58 41.66 -4.44
CA ALA A 69 3.18 42.08 -4.52
C ALA A 69 2.50 42.03 -3.14
N ASP A 70 2.62 43.13 -2.40
CA ASP A 70 1.82 43.48 -1.21
C ASP A 70 1.49 42.33 -0.24
N GLN A 71 2.48 41.95 0.59
CA GLN A 71 2.24 41.16 1.82
C GLN A 71 1.10 41.76 2.68
N ASN A 72 0.86 43.07 2.56
CA ASN A 72 -0.22 43.81 3.22
C ASN A 72 -1.65 43.44 2.78
N GLN A 73 -1.88 42.94 1.55
CA GLN A 73 -3.20 42.39 1.19
C GLN A 73 -3.51 41.11 2.01
N PHE A 74 -2.47 40.37 2.40
CA PHE A 74 -2.58 39.08 3.07
C PHE A 74 -2.74 39.15 4.59
N LEU A 75 -3.12 40.30 5.16
CA LEU A 75 -3.33 40.52 6.61
C LEU A 75 -4.81 40.70 7.04
N LYS A 76 -5.78 40.48 6.13
CA LYS A 76 -7.05 41.23 6.11
C LYS A 76 -8.38 40.77 6.75
N PHE A 77 -9.00 39.57 6.89
CA PHE A 77 -8.92 38.11 6.65
C PHE A 77 -8.00 37.22 7.51
N ASN A 78 -8.60 36.19 8.13
CA ASN A 78 -8.27 35.70 9.49
C ASN A 78 -7.65 34.29 9.59
N MET A 79 -7.70 33.47 8.54
CA MET A 79 -7.09 32.13 8.49
C MET A 79 -6.49 31.94 7.09
N ARG A 80 -5.18 31.64 6.99
CA ARG A 80 -4.45 31.70 5.71
C ARG A 80 -3.32 30.68 5.59
N LEU A 81 -3.19 30.11 4.39
CA LEU A 81 -2.00 29.44 3.90
C LEU A 81 -1.31 30.31 2.84
N CYS A 82 -0.04 30.66 3.02
CA CYS A 82 0.75 31.34 2.00
C CYS A 82 1.96 30.48 1.63
N PHE A 83 1.93 29.98 0.40
CA PHE A 83 3.01 29.22 -0.21
C PHE A 83 3.78 30.12 -1.17
N THR A 84 5.11 30.07 -1.16
CA THR A 84 5.93 30.63 -2.24
C THR A 84 6.68 29.54 -2.98
N TYR A 85 6.98 29.78 -4.25
CA TYR A 85 7.94 29.01 -5.01
C TYR A 85 9.05 29.93 -5.52
N ASN A 86 10.27 29.42 -5.57
CA ASN A 86 11.38 30.13 -6.22
C ASN A 86 11.49 29.68 -7.68
N SER A 87 11.79 30.58 -8.61
CA SER A 87 12.05 30.25 -10.01
C SER A 87 13.16 29.19 -10.19
N SER A 88 14.21 29.25 -9.38
CA SER A 88 15.42 28.40 -9.45
C SER A 88 15.35 27.04 -8.72
N GLN A 89 14.52 26.91 -7.69
CA GLN A 89 14.43 25.67 -6.90
C GLN A 89 13.21 24.82 -7.28
N ALA A 90 13.27 23.50 -7.10
CA ALA A 90 12.15 22.61 -7.47
C ALA A 90 10.96 22.65 -6.48
N ASN A 91 11.16 23.17 -5.27
CA ASN A 91 10.24 23.01 -4.15
C ASN A 91 9.40 24.28 -3.92
N ILE A 92 8.14 24.07 -3.50
CA ILE A 92 7.27 25.11 -2.95
C ILE A 92 7.41 25.11 -1.42
N THR A 93 7.61 26.27 -0.81
CA THR A 93 7.77 26.45 0.64
C THR A 93 6.52 27.10 1.25
N LEU A 94 6.13 26.68 2.45
CA LEU A 94 5.09 27.37 3.23
C LEU A 94 5.76 28.52 4.00
N VAL A 95 5.60 29.75 3.53
CA VAL A 95 6.26 30.94 4.11
C VAL A 95 5.45 31.53 5.27
N TYR A 96 4.12 31.53 5.17
CA TYR A 96 3.27 32.09 6.22
C TYR A 96 2.00 31.27 6.46
N LEU A 97 1.79 30.89 7.73
CA LEU A 97 0.56 30.30 8.26
C LEU A 97 -0.10 31.34 9.15
N GLY A 98 -1.10 32.04 8.61
CA GLY A 98 -1.83 33.08 9.33
C GLY A 98 -2.96 32.50 10.16
N ILE A 99 -2.82 32.49 11.49
CA ILE A 99 -3.89 32.21 12.45
C ILE A 99 -3.79 33.28 13.55
N THR A 100 -4.74 34.22 13.60
CA THR A 100 -4.83 35.21 14.68
C THR A 100 -5.27 34.50 15.99
N PRO A 101 -4.44 34.47 17.05
CA PRO A 101 -4.61 33.52 18.16
C PRO A 101 -4.91 34.19 19.51
N GLU A 102 -5.11 33.35 20.54
CA GLU A 102 -4.66 33.68 21.91
C GLU A 102 -3.79 32.57 22.56
N TYR A 103 -4.02 31.28 22.28
CA TYR A 103 -3.45 30.17 23.08
C TYR A 103 -2.73 29.04 22.31
N LEU A 104 -1.82 29.35 21.36
CA LEU A 104 -1.09 28.33 20.58
C LEU A 104 0.44 28.43 20.69
N LYS A 105 1.05 27.60 21.56
CA LYS A 105 2.50 27.61 21.82
C LYS A 105 3.35 26.65 20.97
N HIS A 106 2.79 25.56 20.44
CA HIS A 106 3.50 24.65 19.54
C HIS A 106 2.58 24.10 18.46
N ILE A 107 2.99 24.23 17.20
CA ILE A 107 2.31 23.67 16.03
C ILE A 107 3.27 22.67 15.38
N LYS A 108 2.79 21.42 15.19
CA LYS A 108 3.49 20.40 14.40
C LYS A 108 2.74 20.21 13.08
N VAL A 109 3.21 20.88 12.03
CA VAL A 109 2.73 20.64 10.66
C VAL A 109 3.25 19.29 10.20
N ILE A 110 2.38 18.42 9.70
CA ILE A 110 2.75 17.17 9.06
C ILE A 110 2.03 17.12 7.72
N LEU A 111 2.79 17.30 6.64
CA LEU A 111 2.29 17.10 5.28
C LEU A 111 2.25 15.60 5.01
N TYR A 112 1.05 15.06 4.80
CA TYR A 112 0.85 13.68 4.37
C TYR A 112 0.56 13.68 2.88
N ASP A 113 1.47 13.11 2.10
CA ASP A 113 1.16 12.69 0.73
C ASP A 113 0.57 11.27 0.78
N LYS A 114 -0.66 11.11 0.26
CA LYS A 114 -1.39 9.83 0.30
C LYS A 114 -1.38 9.14 -1.08
N GLN A 115 -0.21 9.06 -1.70
CA GLN A 115 0.03 8.22 -2.88
C GLN A 115 0.00 6.72 -2.53
N MET A 116 -1.19 6.17 -2.35
CA MET A 116 -1.40 4.73 -2.39
C MET A 116 -1.61 4.27 -3.83
N TYR A 117 -0.53 4.13 -4.60
CA TYR A 117 -0.54 3.63 -5.99
C TYR A 117 -1.38 2.34 -6.17
N VAL A 118 -1.39 1.45 -5.18
CA VAL A 118 -2.22 0.23 -5.16
C VAL A 118 -3.73 0.53 -5.18
N ILE A 119 -4.16 1.63 -4.54
CA ILE A 119 -5.56 2.09 -4.53
C ILE A 119 -5.93 2.69 -5.90
N ASP A 120 -5.05 3.49 -6.49
CA ASP A 120 -5.30 4.11 -7.80
C ASP A 120 -5.45 3.07 -8.92
N GLU A 121 -4.61 2.02 -8.92
CA GLU A 121 -4.73 0.88 -9.84
C GLU A 121 -6.03 0.08 -9.64
N LEU A 122 -6.52 -0.04 -8.40
CA LEU A 122 -7.83 -0.68 -8.12
C LEU A 122 -9.01 0.17 -8.63
N TYR A 123 -8.97 1.49 -8.45
CA TYR A 123 -9.97 2.38 -9.04
C TYR A 123 -9.88 2.39 -10.58
N GLY A 124 -8.68 2.30 -11.16
CA GLY A 124 -8.45 2.11 -12.59
C GLY A 124 -9.10 0.83 -13.12
N LEU A 125 -8.89 -0.29 -12.43
CA LEU A 125 -9.52 -1.58 -12.76
C LEU A 125 -11.05 -1.53 -12.64
N LEU A 126 -11.58 -0.91 -11.58
CA LEU A 126 -13.02 -0.70 -11.42
C LEU A 126 -13.61 0.16 -12.55
N LYS A 127 -12.89 1.20 -13.00
CA LYS A 127 -13.29 2.03 -14.15
C LYS A 127 -13.32 1.25 -15.47
N VAL A 128 -12.45 0.26 -15.65
CA VAL A 128 -12.49 -0.67 -16.80
C VAL A 128 -13.70 -1.62 -16.72
N LEU A 129 -14.11 -2.03 -15.51
CA LEU A 129 -15.32 -2.84 -15.29
C LEU A 129 -16.61 -2.02 -15.45
N GLU A 130 -16.57 -0.72 -15.13
CA GLU A 130 -17.63 0.25 -15.37
C GLU A 130 -17.85 0.49 -16.89
N GLY A 131 -16.76 0.61 -17.66
CA GLY A 131 -16.77 0.91 -19.09
C GLY A 131 -17.11 -0.24 -20.06
N SER A 132 -17.61 -1.40 -19.59
CA SER A 132 -17.81 -2.64 -20.37
C SER A 132 -16.50 -3.35 -20.77
N PRO A 133 -15.98 -4.28 -19.94
CA PRO A 133 -14.71 -4.95 -20.19
C PRO A 133 -14.79 -5.85 -21.42
N ILE A 134 -13.84 -5.70 -22.36
CA ILE A 134 -13.76 -6.46 -23.62
C ILE A 134 -15.06 -6.31 -24.46
N GLY A 135 -15.82 -5.23 -24.25
CA GLY A 135 -17.12 -5.00 -24.91
C GLY A 135 -18.26 -5.91 -24.45
N LEU A 136 -18.05 -6.77 -23.44
CA LEU A 136 -19.07 -7.69 -22.95
C LEU A 136 -20.09 -6.93 -22.09
N LYS A 137 -21.30 -6.71 -22.63
CA LYS A 137 -22.36 -5.95 -21.98
C LYS A 137 -22.87 -6.64 -20.71
N LEU A 138 -22.31 -6.22 -19.57
CA LEU A 138 -22.68 -6.65 -18.22
C LEU A 138 -24.13 -6.24 -17.86
N ASN A 139 -24.70 -6.88 -16.84
CA ASN A 139 -25.97 -6.44 -16.27
C ASN A 139 -25.76 -5.13 -15.49
N ILE A 140 -26.34 -4.01 -15.98
CA ILE A 140 -26.07 -2.66 -15.46
C ILE A 140 -26.34 -2.53 -13.96
N HIS A 141 -27.47 -3.05 -13.47
CA HIS A 141 -27.83 -2.93 -12.05
C HIS A 141 -26.86 -3.71 -11.14
N LEU A 142 -26.49 -4.93 -11.55
CA LEU A 142 -25.53 -5.74 -10.80
C LEU A 142 -24.10 -5.19 -10.91
N ASN A 143 -23.72 -4.63 -12.07
CA ASN A 143 -22.43 -4.00 -12.27
C ASN A 143 -22.25 -2.80 -11.33
N ASN A 144 -23.23 -1.89 -11.30
CA ASN A 144 -23.19 -0.71 -10.43
C ASN A 144 -23.14 -1.12 -8.95
N PHE A 145 -23.98 -2.08 -8.52
CA PHE A 145 -23.93 -2.60 -7.16
C PHE A 145 -22.55 -3.17 -6.77
N PHE A 146 -21.88 -3.89 -7.68
CA PHE A 146 -20.51 -4.34 -7.44
C PHE A 146 -19.52 -3.20 -7.37
N LEU A 147 -19.57 -2.24 -8.31
CA LEU A 147 -18.69 -1.08 -8.32
C LEU A 147 -18.80 -0.31 -7.00
N ASP A 148 -20.01 -0.01 -6.53
CA ASP A 148 -20.25 0.73 -5.29
C ASP A 148 -19.77 -0.07 -4.06
N CYS A 149 -20.05 -1.38 -4.02
CA CYS A 149 -19.58 -2.28 -2.96
C CYS A 149 -18.05 -2.38 -2.90
N PHE A 150 -17.35 -2.43 -4.05
CA PHE A 150 -15.90 -2.50 -4.10
C PHE A 150 -15.23 -1.13 -3.85
N LYS A 151 -15.80 -0.03 -4.36
CA LYS A 151 -15.37 1.35 -4.05
C LYS A 151 -15.41 1.61 -2.54
N TYR A 152 -16.54 1.31 -1.89
CA TYR A 152 -16.69 1.41 -0.43
C TYR A 152 -15.68 0.54 0.36
N HIS A 153 -15.39 -0.68 -0.11
CA HIS A 153 -14.41 -1.54 0.56
C HIS A 153 -12.95 -1.05 0.38
N ILE A 154 -12.63 -0.38 -0.74
CA ILE A 154 -11.34 0.31 -0.92
C ILE A 154 -11.21 1.49 0.05
N GLU A 155 -12.27 2.28 0.22
CA GLU A 155 -12.31 3.39 1.19
C GLU A 155 -12.16 2.87 2.63
N LEU A 156 -12.88 1.81 3.00
CA LEU A 156 -12.74 1.14 4.29
C LEU A 156 -11.32 0.60 4.53
N TRP A 157 -10.70 -0.02 3.52
CA TRP A 157 -9.31 -0.49 3.59
C TRP A 157 -8.31 0.67 3.72
N SER A 158 -8.56 1.77 3.01
CA SER A 158 -7.77 3.01 3.10
C SER A 158 -7.84 3.62 4.51
N THR A 159 -9.02 3.64 5.14
CA THR A 159 -9.21 4.08 6.53
C THR A 159 -8.56 3.12 7.54
N PHE A 160 -8.65 1.81 7.30
CA PHE A 160 -7.99 0.80 8.13
C PHE A 160 -6.46 0.94 8.09
N LEU A 161 -5.88 1.22 6.92
CA LEU A 161 -4.45 1.46 6.79
C LEU A 161 -4.00 2.77 7.47
N ASP A 162 -4.78 3.85 7.38
CA ASP A 162 -4.50 5.09 8.14
C ASP A 162 -4.47 4.83 9.67
N PHE A 163 -5.36 3.96 10.16
CA PHE A 163 -5.42 3.57 11.58
C PHE A 163 -4.23 2.68 11.99
N ILE A 164 -3.75 1.82 11.09
CA ILE A 164 -2.65 0.86 11.32
C ILE A 164 -1.25 1.47 11.05
N GLU A 165 -1.17 2.58 10.29
CA GLU A 165 0.06 3.32 9.99
C GLU A 165 1.01 3.57 11.19
N PRO A 166 0.57 4.05 12.37
CA PRO A 166 1.47 4.25 13.52
C PRO A 166 2.07 2.93 14.05
N LEU A 167 1.29 1.84 14.04
CA LEU A 167 1.75 0.52 14.48
C LEU A 167 2.77 -0.05 13.49
N VAL A 168 2.46 0.02 12.19
CA VAL A 168 3.35 -0.42 11.10
C VAL A 168 4.67 0.34 11.15
N ARG A 169 4.65 1.66 11.40
CA ARG A 169 5.87 2.48 11.55
C ARG A 169 6.72 2.09 12.77
N GLN A 170 6.11 1.74 13.91
CA GLN A 170 6.86 1.19 15.06
C GLN A 170 7.49 -0.16 14.74
N VAL A 171 6.73 -1.05 14.09
CA VAL A 171 7.21 -2.37 13.65
C VAL A 171 8.35 -2.24 12.63
N PHE A 172 8.27 -1.30 11.68
CA PHE A 172 9.34 -1.03 10.71
C PHE A 172 10.63 -0.51 11.36
N LEU A 173 10.55 0.31 12.40
CA LEU A 173 11.72 0.78 13.13
C LEU A 173 12.41 -0.36 13.90
N ALA A 174 11.63 -1.22 14.56
CA ALA A 174 12.16 -2.43 15.20
C ALA A 174 12.79 -3.39 14.16
N ILE A 175 12.10 -3.61 13.05
CA ILE A 175 12.62 -4.34 11.87
C ILE A 175 13.94 -3.75 11.36
N GLY A 176 14.06 -2.43 11.26
CA GLY A 176 15.26 -1.74 10.78
C GLY A 176 16.47 -2.02 11.66
N MET A 177 16.29 -1.96 12.98
CA MET A 177 17.34 -2.31 13.95
C MET A 177 17.74 -3.80 13.90
N ILE A 178 16.77 -4.69 13.62
CA ILE A 178 17.00 -6.14 13.45
C ILE A 178 17.54 -6.46 12.04
N GLY A 179 17.41 -5.55 11.08
CA GLY A 179 17.78 -5.70 9.68
C GLY A 179 19.27 -5.96 9.41
N CYS A 180 20.13 -5.73 10.42
CA CYS A 180 21.53 -6.14 10.43
C CYS A 180 21.73 -7.67 10.41
N LEU A 181 20.70 -8.48 10.70
CA LEU A 181 20.75 -9.95 10.61
C LEU A 181 20.83 -10.50 9.18
N GLY A 182 20.68 -9.65 8.15
CA GLY A 182 21.07 -9.98 6.77
C GLY A 182 19.96 -9.91 5.72
N PHE A 183 20.37 -9.98 4.44
CA PHE A 183 19.51 -9.73 3.29
C PHE A 183 18.38 -10.77 3.12
N THR A 184 18.59 -12.02 3.53
CA THR A 184 17.54 -13.07 3.56
C THR A 184 16.36 -12.72 4.48
N PHE A 185 16.64 -12.06 5.61
CA PHE A 185 15.63 -11.59 6.56
C PHE A 185 14.84 -10.40 6.00
N GLN A 186 15.52 -9.46 5.35
CA GLN A 186 14.88 -8.32 4.67
C GLN A 186 13.91 -8.78 3.56
N ILE A 187 14.29 -9.80 2.77
CA ILE A 187 13.38 -10.39 1.76
C ILE A 187 12.17 -11.07 2.41
N ALA A 188 12.34 -11.77 3.55
CA ALA A 188 11.22 -12.40 4.25
C ALA A 188 10.19 -11.36 4.71
N LEU A 189 10.64 -10.26 5.31
CA LEU A 189 9.77 -9.17 5.76
C LEU A 189 9.07 -8.43 4.60
N LEU A 190 9.71 -8.34 3.44
CA LEU A 190 9.07 -7.82 2.22
C LEU A 190 7.95 -8.75 1.72
N VAL A 191 8.14 -10.07 1.80
CA VAL A 191 7.09 -11.07 1.50
C VAL A 191 5.91 -10.93 2.46
N ASP A 192 6.19 -10.78 3.76
CA ASP A 192 5.14 -10.59 4.78
C ASP A 192 4.37 -9.28 4.55
N LEU A 193 5.06 -8.18 4.23
CA LEU A 193 4.42 -6.90 3.89
C LEU A 193 3.52 -7.01 2.66
N ILE A 194 4.00 -7.64 1.58
CA ILE A 194 3.21 -7.84 0.34
C ILE A 194 1.99 -8.72 0.63
N SER A 195 2.11 -9.70 1.53
CA SER A 195 1.00 -10.54 1.98
C SER A 195 -0.08 -9.73 2.73
N VAL A 196 0.33 -8.85 3.66
CA VAL A 196 -0.58 -7.95 4.38
C VAL A 196 -1.26 -6.96 3.44
N ILE A 197 -0.53 -6.33 2.51
CA ILE A 197 -1.10 -5.42 1.51
C ILE A 197 -2.08 -6.18 0.60
N GLY A 198 -1.76 -7.41 0.20
CA GLY A 198 -2.59 -8.26 -0.66
C GLY A 198 -3.90 -8.77 -0.03
N LEU A 199 -4.14 -8.51 1.26
CA LEU A 199 -5.30 -9.03 2.00
C LEU A 199 -6.64 -8.55 1.41
N HIS A 200 -6.76 -7.26 1.04
CA HIS A 200 -7.98 -6.73 0.41
C HIS A 200 -8.34 -7.46 -0.89
N SER A 201 -7.34 -7.77 -1.73
CA SER A 201 -7.51 -8.52 -2.99
C SER A 201 -7.93 -9.97 -2.72
N HIS A 202 -7.42 -10.57 -1.64
CA HIS A 202 -7.89 -11.86 -1.16
C HIS A 202 -9.37 -11.82 -0.76
N CYS A 203 -9.83 -10.77 -0.07
CA CYS A 203 -11.23 -10.57 0.29
C CYS A 203 -12.13 -10.46 -0.96
N PHE A 204 -11.76 -9.64 -1.96
CA PHE A 204 -12.50 -9.53 -3.22
C PHE A 204 -12.63 -10.86 -3.98
N TYR A 205 -11.56 -11.65 -4.00
CA TYR A 205 -11.60 -13.01 -4.53
C TYR A 205 -12.56 -13.91 -3.75
N ILE A 206 -12.59 -13.83 -2.41
CA ILE A 206 -13.53 -14.61 -1.59
C ILE A 206 -14.98 -14.22 -1.90
N TYR A 207 -15.31 -12.92 -1.90
CA TYR A 207 -16.68 -12.44 -2.12
C TYR A 207 -17.22 -12.92 -3.48
N THR A 208 -16.46 -12.70 -4.55
CA THR A 208 -16.86 -13.11 -5.91
C THR A 208 -16.88 -14.63 -6.08
N LYS A 209 -15.93 -15.36 -5.49
CA LYS A 209 -15.94 -16.83 -5.46
C LYS A 209 -17.18 -17.39 -4.76
N VAL A 210 -17.55 -16.83 -3.60
CA VAL A 210 -18.73 -17.28 -2.84
C VAL A 210 -19.98 -17.06 -3.68
N LEU A 211 -20.17 -15.86 -4.23
CA LEU A 211 -21.34 -15.52 -5.04
C LEU A 211 -21.45 -16.38 -6.31
N TYR A 212 -20.36 -16.52 -7.07
CA TYR A 212 -20.32 -17.40 -8.25
C TYR A 212 -20.64 -18.88 -7.92
N ASN A 213 -20.22 -19.37 -6.75
CA ASN A 213 -20.60 -20.71 -6.29
C ASN A 213 -22.06 -20.81 -5.86
N VAL A 214 -22.63 -19.76 -5.24
CA VAL A 214 -24.06 -19.69 -4.90
C VAL A 214 -24.91 -19.69 -6.17
N GLU A 215 -24.61 -18.84 -7.15
CA GLU A 215 -25.33 -18.79 -8.42
C GLU A 215 -25.24 -20.11 -9.20
N ARG A 216 -24.05 -20.71 -9.32
CA ARG A 216 -23.92 -22.02 -9.99
C ARG A 216 -24.66 -23.15 -9.29
N ARG A 217 -24.71 -23.15 -7.95
CA ARG A 217 -25.50 -24.14 -7.18
C ARG A 217 -26.99 -23.88 -7.35
N GLY A 218 -27.43 -22.63 -7.27
CA GLY A 218 -28.81 -22.22 -7.52
C GLY A 218 -29.28 -22.62 -8.92
N LEU A 219 -28.53 -22.25 -9.96
CA LEU A 219 -28.82 -22.60 -11.35
C LEU A 219 -28.89 -24.12 -11.56
N SER A 220 -27.99 -24.90 -10.93
CA SER A 220 -28.01 -26.37 -10.99
C SER A 220 -29.25 -26.98 -10.34
N VAL A 221 -29.68 -26.45 -9.18
CA VAL A 221 -30.92 -26.90 -8.51
C VAL A 221 -32.15 -26.50 -9.30
N LEU A 222 -32.24 -25.25 -9.76
CA LEU A 222 -33.37 -24.76 -10.54
C LEU A 222 -33.48 -25.47 -11.90
N TRP A 223 -32.37 -25.86 -12.51
CA TRP A 223 -32.37 -26.68 -13.73
C TRP A 223 -33.01 -28.06 -13.51
N GLN A 224 -32.89 -28.66 -12.32
CA GLN A 224 -33.62 -29.89 -12.00
C GLN A 224 -35.12 -29.61 -11.89
N VAL A 225 -35.52 -28.55 -11.17
CA VAL A 225 -36.94 -28.17 -10.99
C VAL A 225 -37.60 -27.84 -12.34
N VAL A 226 -36.94 -27.07 -13.21
CA VAL A 226 -37.42 -26.73 -14.57
C VAL A 226 -37.60 -27.98 -15.45
N ARG A 227 -36.82 -29.04 -15.21
CA ARG A 227 -36.97 -30.35 -15.87
C ARG A 227 -37.93 -31.32 -15.16
N GLY A 228 -38.68 -30.87 -14.15
CA GLY A 228 -39.61 -31.71 -13.39
C GLY A 228 -38.93 -32.75 -12.49
N ASN A 229 -37.65 -32.54 -12.12
CA ASN A 229 -36.85 -33.47 -11.33
C ASN A 229 -36.52 -32.90 -9.94
N ARG A 230 -36.40 -33.80 -8.96
CA ARG A 230 -36.03 -33.50 -7.58
C ARG A 230 -34.93 -34.46 -7.11
N TYR A 231 -33.86 -33.94 -6.52
CA TYR A 231 -32.87 -34.78 -5.84
C TYR A 231 -33.46 -35.34 -4.54
N ASN A 232 -33.47 -36.67 -4.38
CA ASN A 232 -33.91 -37.35 -3.17
C ASN A 232 -32.71 -37.74 -2.31
N ILE A 233 -32.49 -36.97 -1.25
CA ILE A 233 -31.38 -37.14 -0.29
C ILE A 233 -31.39 -38.55 0.33
N LEU A 234 -32.56 -39.13 0.61
CA LEU A 234 -32.69 -40.45 1.23
C LEU A 234 -32.32 -41.62 0.30
N LYS A 235 -32.32 -41.40 -1.02
CA LYS A 235 -32.02 -42.41 -2.05
C LYS A 235 -30.76 -42.09 -2.87
N GLY A 236 -30.08 -40.98 -2.58
CA GLY A 236 -28.89 -40.51 -3.31
C GLY A 236 -29.11 -40.15 -4.79
N ARG A 237 -30.35 -40.15 -5.30
CA ARG A 237 -30.66 -40.02 -6.74
C ARG A 237 -31.71 -38.96 -7.06
N THR A 238 -31.65 -38.42 -8.27
CA THR A 238 -32.75 -37.64 -8.85
C THR A 238 -33.95 -38.53 -9.17
N GLU A 239 -35.14 -38.09 -8.78
CA GLU A 239 -36.43 -38.69 -9.16
C GLU A 239 -37.29 -37.64 -9.87
N SER A 240 -38.20 -38.06 -10.75
CA SER A 240 -39.22 -37.15 -11.28
C SER A 240 -40.19 -36.73 -10.18
N HIS A 241 -40.69 -35.49 -10.24
CA HIS A 241 -41.59 -34.93 -9.24
C HIS A 241 -42.63 -34.00 -9.87
N ASN A 242 -43.89 -34.24 -9.54
CA ASN A 242 -45.02 -33.50 -10.12
C ASN A 242 -45.18 -32.13 -9.42
N TYR A 243 -44.29 -31.19 -9.77
CA TYR A 243 -44.40 -29.79 -9.38
C TYR A 243 -45.69 -29.16 -9.93
N MET A 244 -46.29 -28.22 -9.17
CA MET A 244 -47.42 -27.45 -9.67
C MET A 244 -46.96 -26.44 -10.74
N ASN A 245 -47.80 -26.15 -11.74
CA ASN A 245 -47.51 -25.17 -12.80
C ASN A 245 -47.00 -23.81 -12.27
N ARG A 246 -47.55 -23.33 -11.13
CA ARG A 246 -47.10 -22.10 -10.46
C ARG A 246 -45.66 -22.18 -9.93
N GLN A 247 -45.24 -23.34 -9.41
CA GLN A 247 -43.88 -23.58 -8.94
C GLN A 247 -42.90 -23.65 -10.12
N LEU A 248 -43.30 -24.34 -11.20
CA LEU A 248 -42.48 -24.46 -12.42
C LEU A 248 -42.28 -23.10 -13.11
N TYR A 249 -43.32 -22.27 -13.17
CA TYR A 249 -43.26 -20.90 -13.69
C TYR A 249 -42.30 -20.03 -12.86
N LEU A 250 -42.43 -20.05 -11.52
CA LEU A 250 -41.56 -19.30 -10.61
C LEU A 250 -40.09 -19.76 -10.70
N ALA A 251 -39.86 -21.08 -10.78
CA ALA A 251 -38.52 -21.64 -10.99
C ALA A 251 -37.91 -21.20 -12.33
N THR A 252 -38.71 -21.13 -13.39
CA THR A 252 -38.27 -20.64 -14.71
C THR A 252 -37.88 -19.16 -14.67
N ILE A 253 -38.64 -18.31 -13.96
CA ILE A 253 -38.30 -16.89 -13.77
C ILE A 253 -36.98 -16.74 -13.02
N PHE A 254 -36.81 -17.39 -11.87
CA PHE A 254 -35.56 -17.31 -11.11
C PHE A 254 -34.37 -17.93 -11.86
N PHE A 255 -34.58 -19.00 -12.63
CA PHE A 255 -33.54 -19.61 -13.46
C PHE A 255 -33.06 -18.61 -14.52
N SER A 256 -33.99 -17.98 -15.24
CA SER A 256 -33.69 -16.95 -16.24
C SER A 256 -32.96 -15.74 -15.62
N ALA A 257 -33.43 -15.25 -14.47
CA ALA A 257 -32.80 -14.14 -13.75
C ALA A 257 -31.35 -14.46 -13.35
N ILE A 258 -31.09 -15.60 -12.70
CA ILE A 258 -29.74 -16.02 -12.31
C ILE A 258 -28.86 -16.24 -13.55
N LEU A 259 -29.40 -16.81 -14.62
CA LEU A 259 -28.68 -17.03 -15.88
C LEU A 259 -28.24 -15.72 -16.55
N PHE A 260 -29.01 -14.64 -16.44
CA PHE A 260 -28.63 -13.31 -16.94
C PHE A 260 -27.70 -12.51 -16.00
N LEU A 261 -27.60 -12.88 -14.71
CA LEU A 261 -26.68 -12.26 -13.76
C LEU A 261 -25.28 -12.92 -13.80
N LEU A 262 -25.24 -14.25 -13.99
CA LEU A 262 -24.03 -15.08 -14.01
C LEU A 262 -22.88 -14.59 -14.92
N PRO A 263 -23.10 -14.03 -16.13
CA PRO A 263 -21.99 -13.48 -16.94
C PRO A 263 -21.26 -12.34 -16.24
N THR A 264 -21.99 -11.54 -15.45
CA THR A 264 -21.43 -10.42 -14.69
C THR A 264 -20.57 -10.94 -13.53
N THR A 265 -21.10 -11.85 -12.71
CA THR A 265 -20.34 -12.41 -11.58
C THR A 265 -19.12 -13.22 -12.03
N LEU A 266 -19.22 -13.89 -13.19
CA LEU A 266 -18.11 -14.63 -13.81
C LEU A 266 -16.96 -13.70 -14.22
N VAL A 267 -17.25 -12.53 -14.82
CA VAL A 267 -16.20 -11.56 -15.19
C VAL A 267 -15.50 -11.01 -13.94
N TYR A 268 -16.25 -10.58 -12.93
CA TYR A 268 -15.69 -10.11 -11.65
C TYR A 268 -14.86 -11.20 -10.95
N TYR A 269 -15.35 -12.45 -10.93
CA TYR A 269 -14.62 -13.59 -10.37
C TYR A 269 -13.30 -13.85 -11.11
N ILE A 270 -13.29 -13.83 -12.45
CA ILE A 270 -12.06 -14.03 -13.24
C ILE A 270 -11.05 -12.91 -12.96
N VAL A 271 -11.49 -11.66 -12.90
CA VAL A 271 -10.61 -10.50 -12.67
C VAL A 271 -9.95 -10.54 -11.28
N PHE A 272 -10.71 -10.79 -10.21
CA PHE A 272 -10.10 -10.92 -8.87
C PHE A 272 -9.33 -12.25 -8.69
N ALA A 273 -9.68 -13.32 -9.41
CA ALA A 273 -8.86 -14.53 -9.46
C ALA A 273 -7.51 -14.28 -10.15
N ALA A 274 -7.47 -13.47 -11.22
CA ALA A 274 -6.23 -13.06 -11.88
C ALA A 274 -5.36 -12.18 -10.96
N LEU A 275 -5.94 -11.18 -10.29
CA LEU A 275 -5.22 -10.39 -9.28
C LEU A 275 -4.64 -11.25 -8.16
N LYS A 276 -5.42 -12.21 -7.62
CA LYS A 276 -4.94 -13.14 -6.59
C LYS A 276 -3.88 -14.11 -7.10
N ALA A 277 -3.96 -14.55 -8.36
CA ALA A 277 -2.91 -15.36 -8.97
C ALA A 277 -1.61 -14.56 -9.13
N LEU A 278 -1.71 -13.27 -9.50
CA LEU A 278 -0.56 -12.36 -9.60
C LEU A 278 0.10 -12.10 -8.24
N THR A 279 -0.66 -11.82 -7.17
CA THR A 279 -0.08 -11.64 -5.83
C THR A 279 0.53 -12.94 -5.28
N PHE A 280 -0.08 -14.09 -5.54
CA PHE A 280 0.54 -15.38 -5.20
C PHE A 280 1.82 -15.65 -5.99
N ALA A 281 1.87 -15.26 -7.26
CA ALA A 281 3.05 -15.39 -8.11
C ALA A 281 4.22 -14.49 -7.65
N THR A 282 3.96 -13.22 -7.31
CA THR A 282 5.02 -12.32 -6.80
C THR A 282 5.60 -12.81 -5.48
N LEU A 283 4.73 -13.20 -4.52
CA LEU A 283 5.16 -13.85 -3.28
C LEU A 283 6.02 -15.09 -3.55
N SER A 284 5.58 -15.97 -4.46
CA SER A 284 6.32 -17.19 -4.84
C SER A 284 7.68 -16.90 -5.47
N VAL A 285 7.82 -15.81 -6.24
CA VAL A 285 9.09 -15.37 -6.86
C VAL A 285 10.06 -14.84 -5.81
N PHE A 286 9.63 -13.96 -4.91
CA PHE A 286 10.47 -13.50 -3.79
C PHE A 286 10.93 -14.65 -2.90
N ASP A 287 10.04 -15.61 -2.65
CA ASP A 287 10.33 -16.77 -1.82
C ASP A 287 11.27 -17.79 -2.51
N PHE A 288 11.19 -17.91 -3.85
CA PHE A 288 12.18 -18.62 -4.67
C PHE A 288 13.54 -17.91 -4.67
N LEU A 289 13.57 -16.59 -4.80
CA LEU A 289 14.80 -15.79 -4.68
C LEU A 289 15.44 -15.94 -3.31
N ARG A 290 14.66 -15.88 -2.22
CA ARG A 290 15.11 -16.11 -0.84
C ARG A 290 15.76 -17.49 -0.68
N ARG A 291 15.13 -18.55 -1.20
CA ARG A 291 15.72 -19.90 -1.22
C ARG A 291 17.00 -19.96 -2.05
N LYS A 292 17.01 -19.42 -3.27
CA LYS A 292 18.20 -19.44 -4.14
C LYS A 292 19.39 -18.68 -3.52
N LEU A 293 19.14 -17.56 -2.86
CA LEU A 293 20.14 -16.80 -2.12
C LEU A 293 20.76 -17.66 -1.00
N MET A 294 19.95 -18.42 -0.26
CA MET A 294 20.42 -19.30 0.83
C MET A 294 21.20 -20.54 0.33
N TYR A 295 20.94 -21.03 -0.89
CA TYR A 295 21.70 -22.13 -1.50
C TYR A 295 22.96 -21.70 -2.26
N LEU A 296 23.16 -20.40 -2.50
CA LEU A 296 24.36 -19.89 -3.15
C LEU A 296 25.51 -19.80 -2.11
N PRO A 297 26.74 -20.23 -2.46
CA PRO A 297 27.91 -20.08 -1.59
C PRO A 297 28.41 -18.62 -1.60
N ILE A 298 27.59 -17.72 -1.08
CA ILE A 298 27.83 -16.27 -1.06
C ILE A 298 29.11 -15.94 -0.31
N GLU A 299 29.41 -16.65 0.79
CA GLU A 299 30.69 -16.52 1.49
C GLU A 299 31.90 -16.77 0.59
N VAL A 300 31.86 -17.81 -0.25
CA VAL A 300 32.95 -18.13 -1.18
C VAL A 300 33.09 -17.05 -2.25
N CYS A 301 31.97 -16.47 -2.70
CA CYS A 301 31.97 -15.36 -3.64
C CYS A 301 32.54 -14.08 -3.01
N ILE A 302 32.13 -13.75 -1.78
CA ILE A 302 32.62 -12.59 -1.01
C ILE A 302 34.10 -12.75 -0.66
N LYS A 303 34.54 -13.92 -0.16
CA LYS A 303 35.95 -14.23 0.13
C LYS A 303 36.83 -14.23 -1.13
N ARG A 304 36.25 -14.54 -2.31
CA ARG A 304 36.93 -14.42 -3.62
C ARG A 304 37.01 -12.97 -4.14
N LEU A 305 36.05 -12.12 -3.76
CA LEU A 305 36.02 -10.69 -4.12
C LEU A 305 36.93 -9.86 -3.20
N LEU A 306 36.80 -10.04 -1.88
CA LEU A 306 37.72 -9.53 -0.86
C LEU A 306 38.98 -10.40 -0.79
N ARG A 307 39.83 -10.30 -1.82
CA ARG A 307 41.17 -10.92 -1.88
C ARG A 307 42.04 -10.45 -0.70
N GLY A 308 41.96 -11.14 0.44
CA GLY A 308 42.76 -10.81 1.62
C GLY A 308 42.45 -11.65 2.86
N CYS A 309 41.18 -11.90 3.16
CA CYS A 309 40.77 -12.63 4.36
C CYS A 309 41.07 -14.14 4.26
N HIS A 310 42.25 -14.54 4.70
CA HIS A 310 42.59 -15.94 4.97
C HIS A 310 42.19 -16.27 6.41
N GLU A 311 41.21 -17.15 6.57
CA GLU A 311 40.88 -17.74 7.88
C GLU A 311 41.95 -18.78 8.21
N ILE A 312 42.58 -18.65 9.39
CA ILE A 312 43.59 -19.61 9.87
C ILE A 312 42.85 -20.85 10.39
N ASN A 313 42.35 -21.66 9.45
CA ASN A 313 41.51 -22.84 9.73
C ASN A 313 42.25 -23.94 10.49
N CYS A 314 43.59 -23.96 10.46
CA CYS A 314 44.40 -24.78 11.34
C CYS A 314 45.79 -24.15 11.56
N ILE A 315 46.34 -24.34 12.76
CA ILE A 315 47.73 -24.00 13.09
C ILE A 315 48.50 -25.33 13.16
N GLN A 316 49.29 -25.65 12.14
CA GLN A 316 50.12 -26.86 12.17
C GLN A 316 51.42 -26.57 12.92
N ILE A 317 51.45 -26.92 14.21
CA ILE A 317 52.67 -26.88 15.03
C ILE A 317 53.58 -28.01 14.55
N LYS A 318 54.68 -27.65 13.88
CA LYS A 318 55.74 -28.62 13.53
C LYS A 318 56.82 -28.56 14.60
N ASP A 319 57.12 -29.71 15.18
CA ASP A 319 58.28 -29.86 16.05
C ASP A 319 59.55 -29.71 15.21
N VAL A 320 60.50 -28.92 15.71
CA VAL A 320 61.75 -28.66 15.00
C VAL A 320 62.73 -29.75 15.42
N SER A 321 62.95 -30.71 14.52
CA SER A 321 63.73 -31.93 14.74
C SER A 321 64.99 -31.67 15.58
N HIS A 322 65.06 -32.31 16.75
CA HIS A 322 66.07 -32.13 17.80
C HIS A 322 67.46 -31.73 17.28
N HIS A 323 67.88 -30.48 17.52
CA HIS A 323 69.31 -30.13 17.55
C HIS A 323 69.69 -29.07 18.58
N GLU A 324 68.82 -28.11 18.92
CA GLU A 324 69.10 -27.13 19.98
C GLU A 324 68.08 -27.22 21.12
N ARG A 325 68.53 -27.64 22.30
CA ARG A 325 67.76 -27.52 23.55
C ARG A 325 68.03 -26.14 24.15
N ALA A 326 67.07 -25.22 24.03
CA ALA A 326 67.14 -23.95 24.74
C ALA A 326 66.87 -24.19 26.24
N PHE A 327 67.73 -23.64 27.10
CA PHE A 327 67.56 -23.67 28.55
C PHE A 327 67.42 -22.24 29.06
N LEU A 328 66.30 -21.94 29.72
CA LEU A 328 66.04 -20.61 30.27
C LEU A 328 66.24 -20.66 31.80
N MET A 329 67.24 -19.92 32.27
CA MET A 329 67.56 -19.82 33.71
C MET A 329 66.66 -18.78 34.36
N HIS A 330 65.67 -19.21 35.15
CA HIS A 330 64.87 -18.30 35.97
C HIS A 330 65.02 -18.69 37.44
N LYS A 331 65.42 -17.72 38.30
CA LYS A 331 65.61 -17.90 39.76
C LYS A 331 66.33 -19.20 40.13
N GLN A 332 67.51 -19.40 39.52
CA GLN A 332 68.40 -20.57 39.70
C GLN A 332 67.85 -21.94 39.25
N GLN A 333 66.61 -22.05 38.76
CA GLN A 333 66.08 -23.27 38.17
C GLN A 333 66.30 -23.31 36.65
N LYS A 334 66.74 -24.47 36.13
CA LYS A 334 66.83 -24.74 34.68
C LYS A 334 65.46 -25.12 34.15
N ILE A 335 64.85 -24.26 33.34
CA ILE A 335 63.64 -24.57 32.60
C ILE A 335 64.06 -25.02 31.19
N ASN A 336 63.72 -26.26 30.83
CA ASN A 336 63.90 -26.77 29.47
C ASN A 336 62.82 -26.13 28.57
N VAL A 337 63.21 -25.48 27.48
CA VAL A 337 62.27 -24.84 26.54
C VAL A 337 62.39 -25.51 25.18
N THR A 338 61.28 -26.08 24.70
CA THR A 338 61.16 -26.57 23.31
C THR A 338 60.71 -25.43 22.39
N VAL A 339 61.39 -25.28 21.25
CA VAL A 339 61.16 -24.19 20.30
C VAL A 339 60.40 -24.74 19.09
N TYR A 340 59.10 -24.45 19.02
CA TYR A 340 58.24 -24.88 17.92
C TYR A 340 58.20 -23.86 16.80
N LYS A 341 58.25 -24.31 15.54
CA LYS A 341 58.07 -23.43 14.38
C LYS A 341 56.60 -23.42 13.97
N ILE A 342 55.95 -22.29 14.21
CA ILE A 342 54.57 -22.06 13.77
C ILE A 342 54.58 -21.81 12.25
N THR A 343 53.79 -22.59 11.51
CA THR A 343 53.55 -22.38 10.08
C THR A 343 52.05 -22.40 9.80
N THR A 344 51.57 -21.38 9.10
CA THR A 344 50.23 -21.34 8.50
C THR A 344 50.19 -22.26 7.27
N LEU A 345 49.03 -22.90 7.05
CA LEU A 345 48.67 -23.62 5.83
C LEU A 345 47.69 -22.81 5.00
#